data_AF-A0A536TL81-F1
#
_entry.id   AF-A0A536TL81-F1
#
_cell.length_a   1.000
_cell.length_b   1.000
_cell.length_c   1.000
_cell.angle_alpha   90.00
_cell.angle_beta   90.00
_cell.angle_gamma   90.00
#
_symmetry.space_group_name_H-M   'P 1'
#
loop_
_entity.id
_entity.type
_entity.pdbx_description
1 polymer ?
#
loop_
_entity_poly.entity_id
_entity_poly.type
_entity_poly.pdbx_seq_one_letter_code
_entity_poly.pdbx_strand_id
1 'polypeptide(L)'
;EVFEPPFPGYSPRGMDIDRKGVVWAPLASGHFASFDRRKCKGPLNGPNATGKHCPEGWTLYSFPGPQLKGVTESGSAEASYYSWVDQHNSFGLGSDTPIATGNANDALLALKDGKFVILRVPYPMGFYAKGLDGRIDDPSIGWKGRALWSTYATRAPFHVEGGKGTQSKVLKFQLRPDPLAN
;
A
#
# COMPACT_ATOMS: atom_id res chain seq x y z
N GLU A 1 19.42 1.89 -13.70
CA GLU A 1 19.64 2.83 -12.58
C GLU A 1 19.22 2.12 -11.30
N VAL A 2 19.87 2.41 -10.17
CA VAL A 2 19.54 1.83 -8.85
C VAL A 2 19.32 3.00 -7.92
N PHE A 3 18.28 2.95 -7.09
CA PHE A 3 17.99 3.95 -6.07
C PHE A 3 17.68 3.23 -4.76
N GLU A 4 18.46 3.53 -3.73
CA GLU A 4 18.31 2.91 -2.41
C GLU A 4 17.56 3.86 -1.48
N PRO A 5 16.52 3.40 -0.75
CA PRO A 5 15.90 4.22 0.28
C PRO A 5 16.94 4.57 1.36
N PRO A 6 17.01 5.83 1.81
CA PRO A 6 17.91 6.22 2.88
C PRO A 6 17.43 5.63 4.22
N PHE A 7 18.37 5.41 5.14
CA PHE A 7 18.05 5.09 6.53
C PHE A 7 17.09 6.15 7.12
N PRO A 8 16.05 5.76 7.89
CA PRO A 8 15.79 4.42 8.43
C PRO A 8 15.05 3.44 7.49
N GLY A 9 14.80 3.83 6.24
CA GLY A 9 14.17 2.97 5.24
C GLY A 9 15.08 1.83 4.75
N TYR A 10 14.53 0.62 4.62
CA TYR A 10 15.26 -0.52 4.04
C TYR A 10 14.33 -1.61 3.51
N SER A 11 14.87 -2.48 2.65
CA SER A 11 14.22 -3.68 2.11
C SER A 11 12.84 -3.40 1.48
N PRO A 12 12.82 -2.73 0.30
CA PRO A 12 11.58 -2.50 -0.42
C PRO A 12 10.88 -3.83 -0.77
N ARG A 13 9.55 -3.79 -0.74
CA ARG A 13 8.67 -4.89 -1.14
C ARG A 13 8.09 -4.59 -2.52
N GLY A 14 6.99 -5.26 -2.88
CA GLY A 14 6.37 -5.04 -4.18
C GLY A 14 5.90 -3.59 -4.33
N MET A 15 6.11 -3.03 -5.51
CA MET A 15 5.96 -1.61 -5.79
C MET A 15 5.00 -1.37 -6.96
N ASP A 16 4.53 -0.13 -7.06
CA ASP A 16 3.80 0.37 -8.21
C ASP A 16 4.11 1.87 -8.43
N ILE A 17 3.70 2.42 -9.57
CA ILE A 17 4.02 3.78 -10.00
C ILE A 17 2.75 4.59 -10.24
N ASP A 18 2.77 5.86 -9.84
CA ASP A 18 1.68 6.79 -10.14
C ASP A 18 1.81 7.37 -11.56
N ARG A 19 0.77 8.09 -12.02
CA ARG A 19 0.77 8.71 -13.36
C ARG A 19 1.81 9.84 -13.52
N LYS A 20 2.45 10.27 -12.43
CA LYS A 20 3.48 11.32 -12.39
C LYS A 20 4.89 10.71 -12.36
N GLY A 21 5.01 9.39 -12.38
CA GLY A 21 6.28 8.67 -12.35
C GLY A 21 6.87 8.52 -10.94
N VAL A 22 6.09 8.74 -9.89
CA VAL A 22 6.51 8.51 -8.50
C VAL A 22 6.29 7.05 -8.16
N VAL A 23 7.36 6.38 -7.74
CA VAL A 23 7.32 4.98 -7.31
C VAL A 23 6.87 4.92 -5.85
N TRP A 24 5.97 4.00 -5.55
CA TRP A 24 5.50 3.72 -4.20
C TRP A 24 5.88 2.30 -3.82
N ALA A 25 6.42 2.11 -2.61
CA ALA A 25 6.82 0.80 -2.12
C ALA A 25 6.70 0.70 -0.60
N PRO A 26 6.12 -0.38 -0.04
CA PRO A 26 6.28 -0.69 1.37
C PRO A 26 7.72 -1.11 1.65
N LEU A 27 8.27 -0.67 2.78
CA LEU A 27 9.61 -1.02 3.23
C LEU A 27 9.52 -1.94 4.46
N ALA A 28 10.44 -2.89 4.61
CA ALA A 28 10.49 -3.75 5.81
C ALA A 28 10.76 -2.96 7.10
N SER A 29 11.30 -1.74 6.99
CA SER A 29 11.39 -0.75 8.08
C SER A 29 10.05 -0.25 8.63
N GLY A 30 8.90 -0.70 8.09
CA GLY A 30 7.58 -0.27 8.54
C GLY A 30 7.16 1.10 8.01
N HIS A 31 7.69 1.51 6.86
CA HIS A 31 7.32 2.74 6.14
C HIS A 31 6.66 2.42 4.81
N PHE A 32 5.71 3.23 4.40
CA PHE A 32 5.34 3.39 3.01
C PHE A 32 6.25 4.46 2.40
N ALA A 33 7.02 4.13 1.38
CA ALA A 33 7.94 5.05 0.76
C ALA A 33 7.43 5.53 -0.59
N SER A 34 7.60 6.82 -0.87
CA SER A 34 7.52 7.37 -2.23
C SER A 34 8.92 7.73 -2.72
N PHE A 35 9.22 7.46 -3.99
CA PHE A 35 10.43 7.89 -4.67
C PHE A 35 10.12 8.70 -5.93
N ASP A 36 10.55 9.96 -5.95
CA ASP A 36 10.41 10.87 -7.08
C ASP A 36 11.79 11.22 -7.66
N ARG A 37 12.11 10.58 -8.79
CA ARG A 37 13.39 10.77 -9.51
C ARG A 37 13.63 12.22 -9.94
N ARG A 38 12.57 13.04 -10.10
CA ARG A 38 12.71 14.44 -10.53
C ARG A 38 13.32 15.33 -9.45
N LYS A 39 13.33 14.88 -8.20
CA LYS A 39 13.96 15.60 -7.08
C LYS A 39 15.47 15.37 -7.00
N CYS A 40 16.00 14.38 -7.72
CA CYS A 40 17.41 14.03 -7.69
C CYS A 40 18.31 15.16 -8.19
N LYS A 41 19.34 15.48 -7.41
CA LYS A 41 20.37 16.48 -7.66
C LYS A 41 21.69 15.84 -8.09
N GLY A 42 21.91 14.58 -7.71
CA GLY A 42 23.10 13.80 -8.07
C GLY A 42 23.06 13.21 -9.49
N PRO A 43 24.17 12.60 -9.94
CA PRO A 43 24.25 11.95 -11.24
C PRO A 43 23.32 10.72 -11.32
N LEU A 44 22.47 10.66 -12.34
CA LEU A 44 21.49 9.58 -12.53
C LEU A 44 22.04 8.37 -13.30
N ASN A 45 23.23 8.51 -13.89
CA ASN A 45 23.89 7.49 -14.68
C ASN A 45 25.42 7.55 -14.51
N GLY A 46 26.11 6.55 -15.04
CA GLY A 46 27.57 6.44 -14.96
C GLY A 46 28.08 5.89 -13.62
N PRO A 47 29.41 5.88 -13.41
CA PRO A 47 30.05 5.23 -12.27
C PRO A 47 29.68 5.84 -10.91
N ASN A 48 29.19 7.08 -10.89
CA ASN A 48 28.80 7.77 -9.66
C ASN A 48 27.32 7.52 -9.27
N ALA A 49 26.53 6.81 -10.09
CA ALA A 49 25.13 6.47 -9.80
C ALA A 49 25.01 5.20 -8.95
N THR A 50 25.50 5.26 -7.70
CA THR A 50 25.75 4.11 -6.83
C THR A 50 24.54 3.54 -6.07
N GLY A 51 23.31 3.94 -6.37
CA GLY A 51 22.15 3.65 -5.51
C GLY A 51 21.81 4.76 -4.52
N LYS A 52 22.80 5.24 -3.75
CA LYS A 52 22.59 6.19 -2.63
C LYS A 52 22.66 7.67 -3.02
N HIS A 53 22.78 7.95 -4.31
CA HIS A 53 23.08 9.29 -4.85
C HIS A 53 21.86 10.22 -4.97
N CYS A 54 20.66 9.76 -4.60
CA CYS A 54 19.43 10.57 -4.60
C CYS A 54 18.58 10.36 -3.33
N PRO A 55 19.09 10.72 -2.14
CA PRO A 55 18.30 10.67 -0.91
C PRO A 55 17.08 11.61 -0.95
N GLU A 56 17.19 12.76 -1.62
CA GLU A 56 16.14 13.77 -1.75
C GLU A 56 14.91 13.34 -2.58
N GLY A 57 15.04 12.26 -3.35
CA GLY A 57 13.93 11.64 -4.06
C GLY A 57 12.96 10.91 -3.13
N TRP A 58 13.41 10.51 -1.94
CA TRP A 58 12.65 9.66 -1.05
C TRP A 58 11.81 10.44 -0.04
N THR A 59 10.64 9.92 0.28
CA THR A 59 9.84 10.35 1.42
C THR A 59 9.28 9.10 2.10
N LEU A 60 9.41 9.03 3.43
CA LEU A 60 9.03 7.87 4.23
C LEU A 60 7.83 8.22 5.12
N TYR A 61 6.75 7.46 5.00
CA TYR A 61 5.56 7.57 5.82
C TYR A 61 5.48 6.35 6.74
N SER A 62 5.64 6.51 8.06
CA SER A 62 5.50 5.37 8.96
C SER A 62 4.09 4.80 8.90
N PHE A 63 3.96 3.50 8.66
CA PHE A 63 2.66 2.83 8.67
C PHE A 63 1.99 2.96 10.04
N PRO A 64 0.65 2.98 10.10
CA PRO A 64 -0.07 3.02 11.36
C PRO A 64 0.14 1.71 12.13
N GLY A 65 0.28 1.81 13.44
CA GLY A 65 0.45 0.67 14.33
C GLY A 65 1.64 0.83 15.26
N PRO A 66 1.84 -0.15 16.16
CA PRO A 66 2.93 -0.12 17.11
C PRO A 66 4.27 -0.45 16.45
N GLN A 67 5.35 -0.17 17.18
CA GLN A 67 6.70 -0.63 16.86
C GLN A 67 7.14 -1.74 17.84
N LEU A 68 8.12 -2.55 17.46
CA LEU A 68 8.73 -3.52 18.35
C LEU A 68 9.41 -2.85 19.55
N LYS A 69 9.33 -3.50 20.72
CA LYS A 69 9.92 -2.99 21.97
C LYS A 69 11.43 -2.81 21.82
N GLY A 70 11.92 -1.61 22.17
CA GLY A 70 13.35 -1.29 22.18
C GLY A 70 13.90 -0.75 20.86
N VAL A 71 13.10 -0.70 19.79
CA VAL A 71 13.47 -0.02 18.55
C VAL A 71 13.28 1.48 18.74
N THR A 72 14.29 2.28 18.39
CA THR A 72 14.29 3.74 18.52
C THR A 72 14.06 4.45 17.19
N GLU A 73 14.32 3.78 16.07
CA GLU A 73 14.02 4.28 14.73
C GLU A 73 12.52 4.42 14.48
N SER A 74 12.14 5.35 13.60
CA SER A 74 10.76 5.49 13.15
C SER A 74 10.31 4.28 12.34
N GLY A 75 8.99 4.11 12.20
CA GLY A 75 8.38 2.99 11.49
C GLY A 75 7.34 2.30 12.35
N SER A 76 6.96 1.10 11.93
CA SER A 76 6.05 0.22 12.68
C SER A 76 6.42 -1.24 12.45
N ALA A 77 5.80 -2.13 13.22
CA ALA A 77 5.85 -3.58 13.02
C ALA A 77 4.89 -4.07 11.91
N GLU A 78 4.43 -3.18 11.02
CA GLU A 78 3.58 -3.55 9.88
C GLU A 78 4.32 -4.50 8.92
N ALA A 79 3.59 -5.48 8.37
CA ALA A 79 4.10 -6.52 7.49
C ALA A 79 3.52 -6.40 6.06
N SER A 80 3.65 -5.22 5.46
CA SER A 80 3.12 -4.97 4.12
C SER A 80 3.87 -5.69 3.01
N TYR A 81 3.14 -6.19 2.01
CA TYR A 81 3.72 -7.04 0.95
C TYR A 81 3.82 -6.34 -0.41
N TYR A 82 2.79 -5.58 -0.78
CA TYR A 82 2.69 -4.96 -2.09
C TYR A 82 2.06 -3.56 -1.94
N SER A 83 2.31 -2.71 -2.92
CA SER A 83 1.56 -1.46 -3.10
C SER A 83 1.01 -1.37 -4.51
N TRP A 84 -0.16 -0.78 -4.64
CA TRP A 84 -0.82 -0.47 -5.91
C TRP A 84 -1.29 0.98 -5.87
N VAL A 85 -1.26 1.68 -7.00
CA VAL A 85 -1.69 3.07 -7.10
C VAL A 85 -3.01 3.18 -7.86
N ASP A 86 -4.01 3.81 -7.24
CA ASP A 86 -5.28 4.12 -7.89
C ASP A 86 -5.14 5.29 -8.87
N GLN A 87 -4.52 5.03 -10.01
CA GLN A 87 -4.26 6.04 -11.04
C GLN A 87 -5.55 6.71 -11.57
N HIS A 88 -6.70 6.01 -11.49
CA HIS A 88 -7.93 6.40 -12.18
C HIS A 88 -9.10 6.73 -11.24
N ASN A 89 -8.85 6.87 -9.94
CA ASN A 89 -9.89 7.08 -8.93
C ASN A 89 -11.00 6.01 -8.99
N SER A 90 -10.59 4.76 -9.20
CA SER A 90 -11.48 3.60 -9.24
C SER A 90 -12.08 3.27 -7.88
N PHE A 91 -11.50 3.73 -6.77
CA PHE A 91 -12.05 3.54 -5.43
C PHE A 91 -12.88 4.73 -4.92
N GLY A 92 -12.48 5.95 -5.24
CA GLY A 92 -13.16 7.18 -4.79
C GLY A 92 -12.35 8.10 -3.88
N LEU A 93 -11.09 7.77 -3.55
CA LEU A 93 -10.20 8.62 -2.74
C LEU A 93 -9.42 9.67 -3.58
N GLY A 94 -9.62 9.69 -4.89
CA GLY A 94 -8.92 10.54 -5.85
C GLY A 94 -7.91 9.75 -6.69
N SER A 95 -7.57 10.31 -7.85
CA SER A 95 -6.54 9.75 -8.74
C SER A 95 -5.16 9.80 -8.10
N ASP A 96 -4.30 8.85 -8.48
CA ASP A 96 -2.95 8.66 -7.96
C ASP A 96 -2.91 8.44 -6.44
N THR A 97 -3.92 7.76 -5.87
CA THR A 97 -3.91 7.38 -4.45
C THR A 97 -3.12 6.08 -4.27
N PRO A 98 -1.94 6.09 -3.62
CA PRO A 98 -1.17 4.88 -3.36
C PRO A 98 -1.78 4.09 -2.19
N ILE A 99 -1.82 2.76 -2.32
CA ILE A 99 -2.43 1.85 -1.36
C ILE A 99 -1.48 0.69 -1.09
N ALA A 100 -1.11 0.47 0.17
CA ALA A 100 -0.31 -0.68 0.58
C ALA A 100 -1.20 -1.81 1.14
N THR A 101 -0.77 -3.07 0.99
CA THR A 101 -1.42 -4.20 1.66
C THR A 101 -0.97 -4.27 3.12
N GLY A 102 -1.81 -3.88 4.07
CA GLY A 102 -1.51 -3.86 5.51
C GLY A 102 -1.85 -5.18 6.20
N ASN A 103 -0.99 -6.20 6.05
CA ASN A 103 -1.26 -7.55 6.55
C ASN A 103 -1.28 -7.66 8.08
N ALA A 104 -0.47 -6.86 8.78
CA ALA A 104 -0.52 -6.84 10.25
C ALA A 104 -1.67 -5.96 10.77
N ASN A 105 -2.21 -5.10 9.90
CA ASN A 105 -3.40 -4.31 10.14
C ASN A 105 -4.68 -4.97 9.65
N ASP A 106 -4.67 -6.17 9.06
CA ASP A 106 -5.85 -6.77 8.41
C ASP A 106 -6.60 -5.77 7.50
N ALA A 107 -5.87 -4.96 6.75
CA ALA A 107 -6.43 -3.83 6.00
C ALA A 107 -5.74 -3.56 4.66
N LEU A 108 -6.39 -2.75 3.83
CA LEU A 108 -5.70 -1.96 2.81
C LEU A 108 -5.41 -0.57 3.40
N LEU A 109 -4.19 -0.06 3.18
CA LEU A 109 -3.70 1.18 3.77
C LEU A 109 -3.51 2.22 2.66
N ALA A 110 -4.55 3.01 2.38
CA ALA A 110 -4.49 4.08 1.39
C ALA A 110 -3.86 5.33 2.01
N LEU A 111 -2.85 5.92 1.35
CA LEU A 111 -2.25 7.16 1.80
C LEU A 111 -2.85 8.33 1.02
N LYS A 112 -3.63 9.17 1.71
CA LYS A 112 -4.28 10.35 1.14
C LYS A 112 -3.86 11.58 1.91
N ASP A 113 -3.33 12.58 1.21
CA ASP A 113 -2.91 13.86 1.78
C ASP A 113 -1.97 13.71 3.00
N GLY A 114 -1.05 12.74 2.91
CA GLY A 114 -0.07 12.41 3.95
C GLY A 114 -0.63 11.63 5.14
N LYS A 115 -1.90 11.20 5.10
CA LYS A 115 -2.57 10.45 6.17
C LYS A 115 -3.07 9.10 5.67
N PHE A 116 -2.99 8.08 6.52
CA PHE A 116 -3.51 6.77 6.19
C PHE A 116 -5.03 6.69 6.41
N VAL A 117 -5.74 6.28 5.37
CA VAL A 117 -7.12 5.79 5.43
C VAL A 117 -7.06 4.27 5.52
N ILE A 118 -7.50 3.72 6.64
CA ILE A 118 -7.40 2.29 6.96
C ILE A 118 -8.69 1.59 6.56
N LEU A 119 -8.63 0.77 5.51
CA LEU A 119 -9.74 -0.02 5.01
C LEU A 119 -9.70 -1.42 5.67
N ARG A 120 -10.07 -1.45 6.95
CA ARG A 120 -10.02 -2.65 7.80
C ARG A 120 -11.05 -3.70 7.36
N VAL A 121 -10.64 -4.96 7.33
CA VAL A 121 -11.55 -6.11 7.24
C VAL A 121 -11.74 -6.66 8.66
N PRO A 122 -12.91 -6.44 9.28
CA PRO A 122 -13.12 -6.85 10.67
C PRO A 122 -13.42 -8.36 10.81
N TYR A 123 -13.88 -9.02 9.75
CA TYR A 123 -14.32 -10.40 9.79
C TYR A 123 -14.29 -11.06 8.39
N PRO A 124 -13.97 -12.37 8.28
CA PRO A 124 -13.43 -13.23 9.35
C PRO A 124 -12.09 -12.71 9.86
N MET A 125 -11.68 -13.16 11.05
CA MET A 125 -10.40 -12.70 11.63
C MET A 125 -9.23 -12.96 10.68
N GLY A 126 -8.36 -11.95 10.55
CA GLY A 126 -7.25 -11.94 9.62
C GLY A 126 -7.63 -11.42 8.23
N PHE A 127 -6.71 -10.69 7.60
CA PHE A 127 -6.75 -10.38 6.18
C PHE A 127 -5.32 -10.21 5.63
N TYR A 128 -4.89 -11.23 4.88
CA TYR A 128 -3.55 -11.27 4.30
C TYR A 128 -3.63 -11.01 2.79
N ALA A 129 -3.35 -9.77 2.39
CA ALA A 129 -3.39 -9.33 1.00
C ALA A 129 -1.99 -9.30 0.37
N LYS A 130 -1.89 -9.87 -0.84
CA LYS A 130 -0.67 -9.83 -1.65
C LYS A 130 -0.76 -8.91 -2.86
N GLY A 131 -1.95 -8.46 -3.20
CA GLY A 131 -2.23 -7.58 -4.31
C GLY A 131 -3.68 -7.15 -4.29
N LEU A 132 -3.95 -6.04 -4.95
CA LEU A 132 -5.26 -5.45 -5.12
C LEU A 132 -5.30 -4.76 -6.48
N ASP A 133 -6.50 -4.61 -7.02
CA ASP A 133 -6.77 -3.81 -8.21
C ASP A 133 -8.10 -3.10 -8.07
N GLY A 134 -8.23 -1.98 -8.78
CA GLY A 134 -9.47 -1.22 -8.87
C GLY A 134 -10.23 -1.47 -10.17
N ARG A 135 -11.56 -1.40 -10.09
CA ARG A 135 -12.43 -1.52 -11.28
C ARG A 135 -13.57 -0.50 -11.22
N ILE A 136 -13.83 0.11 -12.37
CA ILE A 136 -15.01 0.95 -12.60
C ILE A 136 -15.96 0.15 -13.49
N ASP A 137 -17.00 -0.41 -12.89
CA ASP A 137 -18.04 -1.20 -13.57
C ASP A 137 -19.00 -0.31 -14.35
N ASP A 138 -19.41 0.81 -13.75
CA ASP A 138 -20.27 1.80 -14.39
C ASP A 138 -19.99 3.19 -13.79
N PRO A 139 -19.42 4.13 -14.57
CA PRO A 139 -19.10 5.46 -14.06
C PRO A 139 -20.34 6.32 -13.79
N SER A 140 -21.51 5.98 -14.35
CA SER A 140 -22.75 6.77 -14.25
C SER A 140 -23.48 6.60 -12.92
N ILE A 141 -23.25 5.48 -12.22
CA ILE A 141 -23.92 5.16 -10.94
C ILE A 141 -23.07 5.53 -9.70
N GLY A 142 -22.08 6.41 -9.88
CA GLY A 142 -21.27 6.95 -8.79
C GLY A 142 -20.43 5.90 -8.06
N TRP A 143 -20.47 5.91 -6.73
CA TRP A 143 -19.67 5.02 -5.89
C TRP A 143 -20.03 3.53 -6.03
N LYS A 144 -21.26 3.22 -6.45
CA LYS A 144 -21.72 1.83 -6.61
C LYS A 144 -21.03 1.09 -7.74
N GLY A 145 -20.68 1.83 -8.80
CA GLY A 145 -19.96 1.29 -9.95
C GLY A 145 -18.44 1.30 -9.77
N ARG A 146 -17.95 1.59 -8.56
CA ARG A 146 -16.53 1.70 -8.22
C ARG A 146 -16.20 0.72 -7.10
N ALA A 147 -15.07 0.04 -7.21
CA ALA A 147 -14.61 -0.86 -6.17
C ALA A 147 -13.11 -1.16 -6.27
N LEU A 148 -12.52 -1.49 -5.13
CA LEU A 148 -11.28 -2.26 -5.08
C LEU A 148 -11.61 -3.74 -4.88
N TRP A 149 -10.77 -4.58 -5.45
CA TRP A 149 -10.80 -6.02 -5.26
C TRP A 149 -9.43 -6.47 -4.76
N SER A 150 -9.42 -7.24 -3.68
CA SER A 150 -8.19 -7.81 -3.14
C SER A 150 -8.38 -9.28 -2.83
N THR A 151 -7.34 -10.06 -3.09
CA THR A 151 -7.34 -11.48 -2.70
C THR A 151 -7.09 -11.61 -1.20
N TYR A 152 -7.79 -12.54 -0.57
CA TYR A 152 -7.39 -13.07 0.73
C TYR A 152 -6.41 -14.22 0.50
N ALA A 153 -5.13 -13.88 0.45
CA ALA A 153 -4.04 -14.73 -0.01
C ALA A 153 -3.23 -15.36 1.14
N THR A 154 -3.90 -15.73 2.24
CA THR A 154 -3.26 -16.55 3.28
C THR A 154 -2.86 -17.91 2.72
N ARG A 155 -1.68 -18.41 3.12
CA ARG A 155 -1.19 -19.73 2.67
C ARG A 155 -1.85 -20.90 3.39
N ALA A 156 -2.49 -20.62 4.53
CA ALA A 156 -3.17 -21.62 5.35
C ALA A 156 -4.61 -21.18 5.62
N PRO A 157 -5.50 -21.16 4.61
CA PRO A 157 -6.89 -20.76 4.79
C PRO A 157 -7.64 -21.68 5.77
N PHE A 158 -7.16 -22.92 5.96
CA PHE A 158 -7.70 -23.84 6.96
C PHE A 158 -7.35 -23.48 8.43
N HIS A 159 -6.45 -22.50 8.65
CA HIS A 159 -6.16 -21.93 9.98
C HIS A 159 -7.00 -20.68 10.28
N VAL A 160 -7.79 -20.19 9.32
CA VAL A 160 -8.71 -19.07 9.57
C VAL A 160 -10.08 -19.60 9.95
N GLU A 161 -10.97 -18.68 10.29
CA GLU A 161 -12.36 -18.99 10.61
C GLU A 161 -13.07 -19.75 9.49
N GLY A 162 -13.75 -20.84 9.86
CA GLY A 162 -14.32 -21.84 8.94
C GLY A 162 -13.54 -23.16 8.93
N GLY A 163 -12.26 -23.18 9.32
CA GLY A 163 -11.48 -24.40 9.50
C GLY A 163 -11.20 -25.20 8.22
N LYS A 164 -11.05 -26.53 8.36
CA LYS A 164 -10.73 -27.44 7.24
C LYS A 164 -11.75 -27.29 6.10
N GLY A 165 -11.26 -27.11 4.87
CA GLY A 165 -12.09 -26.89 3.69
C GLY A 165 -12.30 -25.42 3.33
N THR A 166 -11.91 -24.48 4.20
CA THR A 166 -11.93 -23.05 3.87
C THR A 166 -11.01 -22.76 2.68
N GLN A 167 -11.57 -22.06 1.69
CA GLN A 167 -10.86 -21.63 0.48
C GLN A 167 -10.45 -20.14 0.56
N SER A 168 -9.59 -19.72 -0.36
CA SER A 168 -9.29 -18.30 -0.57
C SER A 168 -10.55 -17.55 -1.03
N LYS A 169 -10.57 -16.24 -0.78
CA LYS A 169 -11.70 -15.35 -1.08
C LYS A 169 -11.20 -14.13 -1.85
N VAL A 170 -12.09 -13.47 -2.57
CA VAL A 170 -11.86 -12.12 -3.09
C VAL A 170 -12.76 -11.17 -2.33
N LEU A 171 -12.20 -10.09 -1.81
CA LEU A 171 -12.92 -9.07 -1.08
C LEU A 171 -13.17 -7.88 -1.99
N LYS A 172 -14.41 -7.37 -1.98
CA LYS A 172 -14.82 -6.14 -2.64
C LYS A 172 -14.87 -5.02 -1.60
N PHE A 173 -14.17 -3.93 -1.85
CA PHE A 173 -14.25 -2.71 -1.06
C PHE A 173 -14.98 -1.63 -1.87
N GLN A 174 -15.96 -0.97 -1.26
CA GLN A 174 -16.64 0.18 -1.84
C GLN A 174 -16.62 1.33 -0.84
N LEU A 175 -16.27 2.51 -1.32
CA LEU A 175 -16.28 3.73 -0.53
C LEU A 175 -17.58 4.49 -0.77
N ARG A 176 -18.45 4.54 0.23
CA ARG A 176 -19.63 5.39 0.18
C ARG A 176 -19.22 6.86 0.36
N PRO A 177 -19.90 7.81 -0.29
CA PRO A 177 -19.66 9.23 -0.09
C PRO A 177 -20.07 9.69 1.31
N ASP A 178 -21.06 9.03 1.90
CA ASP A 178 -21.54 9.26 3.26
C ASP A 178 -22.17 7.98 3.85
N PRO A 179 -22.39 7.91 5.18
CA PRO A 179 -22.93 6.72 5.84
C PRO A 179 -24.35 6.32 5.42
N LEU A 180 -25.15 7.24 4.89
CA LEU A 180 -26.55 7.05 4.51
C LEU A 180 -26.75 6.74 3.02
N ALA A 181 -25.69 6.78 2.22
CA ALA A 181 -25.74 6.46 0.81
C ALA A 181 -26.19 5.00 0.58
N ASN A 182 -27.26 4.84 -0.22
CA ASN A 182 -27.88 3.55 -0.56
C ASN A 182 -27.81 3.26 -2.04
#